data_AF-A0A7J2HYY3-F1
#
_entry.id   AF-A0A7J2HYY3-F1
#
_cell.length_a   1.000
_cell.length_b   1.000
_cell.length_c   1.000
_cell.angle_alpha   90.00
_cell.angle_beta   90.00
_cell.angle_gamma   90.00
#
_symmetry.space_group_name_H-M   'P 1'
#
loop_
_entity.id
_entity.type
_entity.pdbx_description
1 polymer ?
#
loop_
_entity_poly.entity_id
_entity_poly.type
_entity_poly.pdbx_seq_one_letter_code
_entity_poly.pdbx_strand_id
1 'polypeptide(L)'
;MEEREPEIQRWTAKRKATVVLEVLKGKTTGVEACRKYGIRQSELEGWTKRFLEGGENSLRSNPREERAEYEARIKELQAKVGELVLERDVLKKRWAQIRESEEKT
;
A
#
# COMPACT_ATOMS: atom_id res chain seq x y z
N MET A 1 33.38 -24.03 -14.03
CA MET A 1 32.53 -23.48 -12.95
C MET A 1 31.42 -22.75 -13.65
N GLU A 2 30.20 -23.25 -13.57
CA GLU A 2 29.06 -22.61 -14.22
C GLU A 2 28.58 -21.49 -13.29
N GLU A 3 28.99 -20.25 -13.60
CA GLU A 3 28.45 -19.06 -12.96
C GLU A 3 26.99 -18.92 -13.35
N ARG A 4 26.12 -19.44 -12.49
CA ARG A 4 24.68 -19.29 -12.62
C ARG A 4 24.35 -17.82 -12.33
N GLU A 5 24.14 -17.03 -13.38
CA GLU A 5 23.70 -15.64 -13.27
C GLU A 5 22.49 -15.54 -12.32
N PRO A 6 22.39 -14.48 -11.50
CA PRO A 6 21.28 -14.35 -10.58
C PRO A 6 19.99 -14.11 -11.39
N GLU A 7 19.23 -15.19 -11.63
CA GLU A 7 17.84 -15.08 -12.08
C GLU A 7 17.14 -14.11 -11.13
N ILE A 8 16.76 -12.93 -11.63
CA ILE A 8 16.03 -11.93 -10.84
C ILE A 8 14.66 -12.52 -10.54
N GLN A 9 14.59 -13.23 -9.42
CA GLN A 9 13.42 -13.99 -9.05
C GLN A 9 12.38 -13.03 -8.47
N ARG A 10 11.28 -12.81 -9.20
CA ARG A 10 10.24 -11.86 -8.78
C ARG A 10 9.57 -12.33 -7.48
N TRP A 11 9.84 -11.63 -6.40
CA TRP A 11 9.27 -11.90 -5.09
C TRP A 11 7.87 -11.29 -4.93
N THR A 12 6.84 -12.06 -5.26
CA THR A 12 5.43 -11.69 -4.99
C THR A 12 5.08 -11.87 -3.52
N ALA A 13 4.05 -11.15 -3.04
CA ALA A 13 3.56 -11.27 -1.66
C ALA A 13 3.20 -12.73 -1.31
N LYS A 14 2.53 -13.44 -2.23
CA LYS A 14 2.17 -14.85 -2.09
C LYS A 14 3.41 -15.73 -1.87
N ARG A 15 4.46 -15.54 -2.68
CA ARG A 15 5.69 -16.34 -2.58
C ARG A 15 6.46 -16.07 -1.29
N LYS A 16 6.58 -14.80 -0.88
CA LYS A 16 7.18 -14.43 0.41
C LYS A 16 6.43 -15.08 1.57
N ALA A 17 5.10 -15.03 1.55
CA ALA A 17 4.26 -15.67 2.56
C ALA A 17 4.46 -17.19 2.61
N THR A 18 4.59 -17.87 1.45
CA THR A 18 4.89 -19.31 1.43
C THR A 18 6.20 -19.62 2.14
N VAL A 19 7.28 -18.89 1.84
CA VAL A 19 8.58 -19.10 2.48
C VAL A 19 8.51 -18.86 3.99
N VAL A 20 7.90 -17.74 4.41
CA VAL A 20 7.70 -17.43 5.84
C VAL A 20 6.89 -18.52 6.53
N LEU A 21 5.81 -19.02 5.91
CA LEU A 21 4.98 -20.09 6.47
C LEU A 21 5.72 -21.43 6.54
N GLU A 22 6.60 -21.77 5.59
CA GLU A 22 7.43 -22.97 5.66
C GLU A 22 8.35 -22.92 6.88
N VAL A 23 8.96 -21.76 7.14
CA VAL A 23 9.84 -21.54 8.29
C VAL A 23 9.06 -21.56 9.61
N LEU A 24 7.94 -20.84 9.70
CA LEU A 24 7.10 -20.79 10.91
C LEU A 24 6.49 -22.15 11.27
N LYS A 25 6.16 -22.98 10.27
CA LYS A 25 5.65 -24.35 10.47
C LYS A 25 6.76 -25.37 10.76
N GLY A 26 8.03 -24.94 10.82
CA GLY A 26 9.17 -25.82 11.08
C GLY A 26 9.49 -26.80 9.94
N LYS A 27 8.97 -26.59 8.72
CA LYS A 27 9.25 -27.45 7.56
C LYS A 27 10.67 -27.27 7.02
N THR A 28 11.26 -26.11 7.27
CA THR A 28 12.64 -25.76 6.94
C THR A 28 13.15 -24.75 7.96
N THR A 29 14.45 -24.73 8.22
CA THR A 29 15.04 -23.69 9.05
C THR A 29 15.20 -22.39 8.27
N GLY A 30 15.29 -21.25 8.96
CA GLY A 30 15.52 -19.97 8.30
C GLY A 30 16.81 -19.95 7.45
N VAL A 31 17.85 -20.65 7.93
CA VAL A 31 19.14 -20.77 7.22
C VAL A 31 19.00 -21.62 5.95
N GLU A 32 18.29 -22.74 6.01
CA GLU A 32 17.99 -23.57 4.85
C GLU A 32 17.12 -22.83 3.82
N ALA A 33 16.11 -22.09 4.27
CA ALA A 33 15.28 -21.26 3.39
C ALA A 33 16.12 -20.19 2.68
N CYS A 34 17.02 -19.51 3.40
CA CYS A 34 17.93 -18.52 2.82
C CYS A 34 18.82 -19.13 1.73
N ARG A 35 19.41 -20.31 1.99
CA ARG A 35 20.23 -21.03 1.00
C ARG A 35 19.42 -21.52 -0.19
N LYS A 36 18.25 -22.11 0.05
CA LYS A 36 17.38 -22.69 -0.99
C LYS A 36 16.84 -21.63 -1.94
N TYR A 37 16.44 -20.48 -1.41
CA TYR A 37 15.82 -19.41 -2.19
C TYR A 37 16.78 -18.28 -2.55
N GLY A 38 18.06 -18.37 -2.15
CA GLY A 38 19.09 -17.37 -2.47
C GLY A 38 18.82 -15.99 -1.85
N ILE A 39 18.14 -15.95 -0.70
CA ILE A 39 17.76 -14.69 -0.01
C ILE A 39 18.65 -14.44 1.20
N ARG A 40 18.83 -13.17 1.56
CA ARG A 40 19.57 -12.81 2.77
C ARG A 40 18.72 -13.08 4.00
N GLN A 41 19.37 -13.41 5.10
CA GLN A 41 18.68 -13.66 6.37
C GLN A 41 17.88 -12.43 6.84
N SER A 42 18.43 -11.22 6.66
CA SER A 42 17.73 -9.97 6.96
C SER A 42 16.47 -9.75 6.11
N GLU A 43 16.44 -10.23 4.86
CA GLU A 43 15.23 -10.17 4.03
C GLU A 43 14.15 -11.10 4.55
N LEU A 44 14.53 -12.33 4.92
CA LEU A 44 13.61 -13.31 5.50
C LEU A 44 13.04 -12.84 6.84
N GLU A 45 13.87 -12.26 7.70
CA GLU A 45 13.44 -11.65 8.96
C GLU A 45 12.48 -10.49 8.71
N GLY A 46 12.80 -9.61 7.76
CA GLY A 46 11.94 -8.50 7.37
C GLY A 46 10.60 -8.94 6.75
N TRP A 47 10.53 -10.10 6.10
CA TRP A 47 9.27 -10.67 5.62
C TRP A 47 8.48 -11.29 6.76
N THR A 48 9.16 -12.03 7.65
CA THR A 48 8.54 -12.68 8.81
C THR A 48 7.90 -11.65 9.73
N LYS A 49 8.61 -10.56 10.04
CA LYS A 49 8.09 -9.45 10.86
C LYS A 49 6.81 -8.87 10.26
N ARG A 50 6.85 -8.47 8.98
CA ARG A 50 5.68 -7.92 8.27
C ARG A 50 4.51 -8.90 8.18
N PHE A 51 4.79 -10.19 8.02
CA PHE A 51 3.77 -11.23 7.98
C PHE A 51 3.06 -11.38 9.32
N LEU A 52 3.81 -11.37 10.43
CA LEU A 52 3.25 -11.45 11.78
C LEU A 52 2.45 -10.18 12.14
N GLU A 53 2.99 -9.00 11.85
CA GLU A 53 2.30 -7.72 12.07
C GLU A 53 1.00 -7.64 11.26
N GLY A 54 1.03 -8.02 9.98
CA GLY A 54 -0.15 -8.06 9.12
C GLY A 54 -1.17 -9.10 9.58
N GLY A 55 -0.71 -10.26 10.07
CA GLY A 55 -1.56 -11.28 10.68
C GLY A 55 -2.24 -10.78 11.95
N GLU A 56 -1.49 -10.15 12.85
CA GLU A 56 -2.02 -9.55 14.08
C GLU A 56 -3.04 -8.45 13.78
N ASN A 57 -2.74 -7.54 12.85
CA ASN A 57 -3.68 -6.52 12.43
C ASN A 57 -4.98 -7.11 11.86
N SER A 58 -4.87 -8.16 11.04
CA SER A 58 -6.02 -8.85 10.48
C SER A 58 -6.86 -9.59 11.53
N LEU A 59 -6.28 -9.94 12.68
CA LEU A 59 -7.01 -10.57 13.80
C LEU A 59 -7.66 -9.52 14.72
N ARG A 60 -7.09 -8.32 14.81
CA ARG A 60 -7.65 -7.19 15.57
C ARG A 60 -8.80 -6.51 14.84
N SER A 61 -8.66 -6.31 13.54
CA SER A 61 -9.63 -5.60 12.71
C SER A 61 -10.65 -6.57 12.14
N ASN A 62 -11.95 -6.34 12.36
CA ASN A 62 -12.98 -6.99 11.59
C ASN A 62 -12.90 -6.45 10.14
N PRO A 63 -12.59 -7.27 9.11
CA PRO A 63 -12.35 -6.76 7.76
C PRO A 63 -13.52 -5.96 7.16
N ARG A 64 -14.74 -6.18 7.68
CA ARG A 64 -15.93 -5.39 7.30
C ARG A 64 -15.92 -3.99 7.89
N GLU A 65 -15.43 -3.82 9.12
CA GLU A 65 -15.35 -2.52 9.80
C GLU A 65 -14.25 -1.65 9.18
N GLU A 66 -13.08 -2.22 8.92
CA GLU A 66 -11.98 -1.48 8.27
C GLU A 66 -12.40 -0.96 6.88
N ARG A 67 -13.06 -1.80 6.08
CA ARG A 67 -13.59 -1.40 4.77
C ARG A 67 -14.66 -0.32 4.89
N ALA A 68 -15.54 -0.41 5.88
CA ALA A 68 -16.57 0.60 6.12
C ALA A 68 -15.96 1.95 6.55
N GLU A 69 -14.91 1.93 7.39
CA GLU A 69 -14.18 3.13 7.79
C GLU A 69 -13.49 3.80 6.60
N TYR A 70 -12.80 3.03 5.75
CA TYR A 70 -12.22 3.56 4.52
C TYR A 70 -13.29 4.12 3.57
N GLU A 71 -14.41 3.42 3.37
CA GLU A 71 -15.51 3.90 2.54
C GLU A 71 -16.11 5.21 3.08
N ALA A 72 -16.29 5.31 4.41
CA ALA A 72 -16.75 6.53 5.06
C ALA A 72 -15.77 7.69 4.85
N ARG A 73 -14.46 7.43 5.01
CA ARG A 73 -13.42 8.44 4.79
C ARG A 73 -13.34 8.89 3.34
N ILE A 74 -13.49 7.96 2.39
CA ILE A 74 -13.56 8.29 0.96
C ILE A 74 -14.73 9.21 0.67
N LYS A 75 -15.91 8.90 1.24
CA LYS A 75 -17.11 9.72 1.06
C LYS A 75 -16.93 11.14 1.61
N GLU A 76 -16.34 11.27 2.79
CA GLU A 76 -16.03 12.57 3.40
C GLU A 76 -15.06 13.39 2.52
N LEU A 77 -13.99 12.76 2.04
CA LEU A 77 -13.01 13.41 1.17
C LEU A 77 -13.63 13.84 -0.17
N GLN A 78 -14.47 13.00 -0.76
CA GLN A 78 -15.21 13.33 -1.99
C GLN A 78 -16.15 14.52 -1.78
N ALA A 79 -16.85 14.59 -0.64
CA ALA A 79 -17.69 15.74 -0.30
C ALA A 79 -16.85 17.02 -0.18
N LYS A 80 -15.70 16.96 0.49
CA LYS A 80 -14.82 18.12 0.62
C LYS A 80 -14.24 18.57 -0.71
N VAL A 81 -13.88 17.65 -1.59
CA VAL A 81 -13.46 17.96 -2.96
C VAL A 81 -14.58 18.67 -3.71
N GLY A 82 -15.83 18.18 -3.61
CA GLY A 82 -16.99 18.83 -4.24
C GLY A 82 -17.19 20.28 -3.76
N GLU A 83 -17.12 20.51 -2.46
CA GLU A 83 -17.19 21.85 -1.85
C GLU A 83 -16.10 22.78 -2.42
N LEU A 84 -14.84 22.34 -2.41
CA LEU A 84 -13.71 23.11 -2.93
C LEU A 84 -13.81 23.40 -4.43
N VAL A 85 -14.39 22.48 -5.22
CA VAL A 85 -14.65 22.70 -6.65
C VAL A 85 -15.66 23.82 -6.84
N LEU A 86 -16.76 23.81 -6.09
CA LEU A 86 -17.79 24.84 -6.16
C LEU A 86 -17.24 26.22 -5.76
N GLU A 87 -16.50 26.31 -4.66
CA GLU A 87 -15.86 27.55 -4.22
C GLU A 87 -14.92 28.10 -5.30
N ARG A 88 -14.08 27.24 -5.87
CA ARG A 88 -13.15 27.62 -6.94
C ARG A 88 -13.88 28.10 -8.19
N ASP A 89 -15.00 27.49 -8.57
CA ASP A 89 -15.79 27.91 -9.73
C ASP A 89 -16.49 29.25 -9.49
N VAL A 90 -17.00 29.50 -8.26
CA VAL A 90 -17.54 30.80 -7.86
C VAL A 90 -16.48 31.88 -7.92
N LEU A 91 -15.29 31.61 -7.37
CA LEU A 91 -14.16 32.53 -7.44
C LEU A 91 -13.80 32.84 -8.89
N LYS A 92 -13.58 31.82 -9.73
CA LYS A 92 -13.28 32.02 -11.15
C LYS A 92 -14.30 32.92 -11.87
N LYS A 93 -15.60 32.72 -11.62
CA LYS A 93 -16.65 33.58 -12.18
C LYS A 93 -16.54 35.03 -11.71
N ARG A 94 -16.33 35.26 -10.42
CA ARG A 94 -16.14 36.61 -9.86
C ARG A 94 -14.92 37.31 -10.47
N TRP A 95 -13.82 36.60 -10.60
CA TRP A 95 -12.60 37.14 -11.23
C TRP A 95 -12.82 37.51 -12.70
N ALA A 96 -13.58 36.71 -13.46
CA ALA A 96 -13.93 37.04 -14.83
C ALA A 96 -14.80 38.31 -14.93
N GLN A 97 -15.78 38.47 -14.01
CA GLN A 97 -16.64 39.66 -13.95
C GLN A 97 -15.85 40.93 -13.63
N ILE A 98 -14.92 40.85 -12.68
CA ILE A 98 -14.05 42.00 -12.33
C ILE A 98 -13.23 42.42 -13.55
N ARG A 99 -12.58 41.46 -14.22
CA ARG A 99 -11.80 41.74 -15.42
C ARG A 99 -12.62 42.40 -16.53
N GLU A 100 -13.85 41.93 -16.77
CA GLU A 100 -14.72 42.51 -17.78
C GLU A 100 -15.19 43.94 -17.41
N SER A 101 -15.28 44.25 -16.11
CA SER A 101 -15.59 45.61 -15.64
C SER A 101 -14.40 46.57 -15.79
N GLU A 102 -13.17 46.07 -15.61
CA GLU A 102 -11.94 46.84 -15.81
C GLU A 102 -11.68 47.14 -17.29
N GLU A 103 -12.03 46.23 -18.21
CA GLU A 103 -11.89 46.44 -19.66
C GLU A 103 -12.92 47.42 -20.26
N LYS A 104 -14.02 47.69 -19.56
CA LYS A 104 -15.10 48.61 -20.00
C LYS A 104 -14.98 50.03 -19.44
N THR A 105 -14.02 50.28 -18.56
CA THR A 105 -13.77 51.58 -17.92
C THR A 105 -12.55 52.24 -18.56
#